data_AF-U6GT80-F1
#
_entry.id   AF-U6GT80-F1
#
_cell.length_a   1.000
_cell.length_b   1.000
_cell.length_c   1.000
_cell.angle_alpha   90.00
_cell.angle_beta   90.00
_cell.angle_gamma   90.00
#
_symmetry.space_group_name_H-M   'P 1'
#
loop_
_entity.id
_entity.type
_entity.pdbx_description
1 polymer ?
#
loop_
_entity_poly.entity_id
_entity_poly.type
_entity_poly.pdbx_seq_one_letter_code
_entity_poly.pdbx_strand_id
1 'polypeptide(L)'
;MRDPSGAKAKVETFKYAATIITAVSGATALYFAAVVATNFMKPCDVPLNLWLVGAIMLSLPATYAADRMKKQLGFPAALWFEISLLALGFIWMAAGTVMINMSTTCEVTAPVPWWTTFITVSLFWCGSIGGVFFLLSIVLIPMFLAGGRTPQIL
;
A
#
# COMPACT_ATOMS: atom_id res chain seq x y z
N MET A 1 36.68 -14.41 0.88
CA MET A 1 36.47 -13.52 2.05
C MET A 1 35.25 -12.66 1.75
N ARG A 2 34.16 -12.81 2.51
CA ARG A 2 32.90 -12.08 2.31
C ARG A 2 33.10 -10.70 2.94
N ASP A 3 33.12 -9.64 2.14
CA ASP A 3 33.38 -8.27 2.62
C ASP A 3 32.31 -7.88 3.67
N PRO A 4 32.69 -7.76 4.97
CA PRO A 4 31.75 -7.45 6.04
C PRO A 4 31.24 -6.01 5.95
N SER A 5 31.90 -5.13 5.20
CA SER A 5 31.49 -3.73 5.02
C SER A 5 30.25 -3.62 4.11
N GLY A 6 30.22 -4.38 3.01
CA GLY A 6 29.08 -4.41 2.07
C GLY A 6 27.81 -5.01 2.67
N ALA A 7 27.96 -6.02 3.55
CA ALA A 7 26.82 -6.60 4.27
C ALA A 7 26.21 -5.61 5.27
N LYS A 8 27.04 -4.85 6.00
CA LYS A 8 26.56 -3.79 6.91
C LYS A 8 25.85 -2.67 6.15
N ALA A 9 26.43 -2.19 5.05
CA ALA A 9 25.82 -1.13 4.23
C ALA A 9 24.42 -1.53 3.72
N LYS A 10 24.27 -2.77 3.24
CA LYS A 10 22.98 -3.27 2.74
C LYS A 10 21.91 -3.32 3.84
N VAL A 11 22.29 -3.75 5.04
CA VAL A 11 21.38 -3.84 6.20
C VAL A 11 20.91 -2.45 6.65
N GLU A 12 21.79 -1.46 6.67
CA GLU A 12 21.44 -0.08 7.04
C GLU A 12 20.51 0.56 6.01
N THR A 13 20.72 0.34 4.71
CA THR A 13 19.82 0.82 3.66
C THR A 13 18.40 0.25 3.80
N PHE A 14 18.28 -1.06 4.08
CA PHE A 14 16.97 -1.69 4.28
C PHE A 14 16.26 -1.17 5.53
N LYS A 15 16.98 -0.96 6.63
CA LYS A 15 16.41 -0.37 7.86
C LYS A 15 15.90 1.04 7.61
N TYR A 16 16.68 1.86 6.89
CA TYR A 16 16.30 3.23 6.58
C TYR A 16 15.04 3.30 5.72
N ALA A 17 14.97 2.49 4.67
CA ALA A 17 13.78 2.37 3.82
C ALA A 17 12.54 1.94 4.62
N ALA A 18 12.67 0.92 5.48
CA ALA A 18 11.57 0.47 6.32
C ALA A 18 11.10 1.56 7.31
N THR A 19 12.03 2.35 7.85
CA THR A 19 11.73 3.44 8.77
C THR A 19 10.96 4.56 8.07
N ILE A 20 11.39 4.94 6.86
CA ILE A 20 10.70 5.96 6.05
C ILE A 20 9.28 5.49 5.72
N ILE A 21 9.11 4.26 5.23
CA ILE A 21 7.79 3.75 4.86
C ILE A 21 6.86 3.76 6.08
N THR A 22 7.33 3.30 7.23
CA THR A 22 6.55 3.30 8.47
C THR A 22 6.17 4.72 8.91
N ALA A 23 7.11 5.68 8.80
CA ALA A 23 6.86 7.07 9.14
C ALA A 23 5.83 7.72 8.19
N VAL A 24 5.93 7.47 6.89
CA VAL A 24 4.98 7.96 5.89
C VAL A 24 3.60 7.36 6.15
N SER A 25 3.50 6.03 6.32
CA SER A 25 2.23 5.36 6.64
C SER A 25 1.60 5.90 7.92
N GLY A 26 2.40 6.19 8.95
CA GLY A 26 1.92 6.79 10.19
C GLY A 26 1.40 8.21 10.01
N ALA A 27 2.12 9.05 9.26
CA ALA A 27 1.67 10.40 8.94
C ALA A 27 0.38 10.40 8.13
N THR A 28 0.25 9.50 7.15
CA THR A 28 -0.98 9.33 6.36
C THR A 28 -2.15 8.87 7.23
N ALA A 29 -1.94 7.93 8.15
CA ALA A 29 -2.99 7.46 9.07
C ALA A 29 -3.48 8.58 10.00
N LEU A 30 -2.57 9.40 10.54
CA LEU A 30 -2.92 10.57 11.36
C LEU A 30 -3.69 11.61 10.55
N TYR A 31 -3.28 11.85 9.30
CA TYR A 31 -3.99 12.74 8.40
C TYR A 31 -5.43 12.25 8.15
N PHE A 32 -5.62 10.97 7.84
CA PHE A 32 -6.96 10.39 7.68
C PHE A 32 -7.80 10.49 8.95
N ALA A 33 -7.21 10.24 10.12
CA ALA A 33 -7.90 10.39 11.40
C ALA A 33 -8.36 11.84 11.63
N ALA A 34 -7.51 12.83 11.31
CA ALA A 34 -7.87 14.25 11.40
C ALA A 34 -8.99 14.63 10.43
N VAL A 35 -8.97 14.12 9.20
CA VAL A 35 -10.02 14.34 8.20
C VAL A 35 -11.35 13.78 8.67
N VAL A 36 -11.36 12.56 9.23
CA VAL A 36 -12.57 11.94 9.80
C VAL A 36 -13.07 12.78 10.99
N ALA A 37 -12.21 13.13 11.94
CA ALA A 37 -12.59 13.89 13.13
C ALA A 37 -13.22 15.25 12.80
N THR A 38 -12.72 15.92 11.76
CA THR A 38 -13.20 17.25 11.35
C THR A 38 -14.40 17.23 10.42
N ASN A 39 -14.71 16.10 9.77
CA ASN A 39 -15.79 15.99 8.78
C ASN A 39 -16.83 14.91 9.13
N PHE A 40 -16.81 14.35 10.35
CA PHE A 40 -17.71 13.28 10.77
C PHE A 40 -19.19 13.65 10.65
N MET A 41 -19.53 14.92 10.90
CA MET A 41 -20.91 15.43 10.93
C MET A 41 -21.39 15.99 9.58
N LYS A 42 -20.56 15.99 8.53
CA LYS A 42 -20.97 16.54 7.23
C LYS A 42 -21.78 15.49 6.46
N PRO A 43 -23.00 15.83 5.98
CA PRO A 43 -23.81 14.90 5.22
C PRO A 43 -23.16 14.62 3.86
N CYS A 44 -23.06 13.35 3.52
CA CYS A 44 -22.56 12.85 2.24
C CYS A 44 -23.36 11.61 1.87
N ASP A 45 -23.70 11.46 0.59
CA ASP A 45 -24.54 10.39 0.04
C ASP A 45 -23.93 9.00 0.24
N VAL A 46 -22.62 8.94 0.44
CA VAL A 46 -21.83 7.72 0.54
C VAL A 46 -21.00 7.78 1.82
N PRO A 47 -20.83 6.68 2.57
CA PRO A 47 -20.07 6.68 3.82
C PRO A 47 -18.54 6.74 3.58
N LEU A 48 -18.03 7.85 3.03
CA LEU A 48 -16.59 8.06 2.80
C LEU A 48 -15.78 8.07 4.10
N ASN A 49 -16.38 8.55 5.19
CA ASN A 49 -15.76 8.49 6.51
C ASN A 49 -15.51 7.03 6.95
N LEU A 50 -16.41 6.10 6.61
CA LEU A 50 -16.22 4.67 6.89
C LEU A 50 -15.05 4.10 6.08
N TRP A 51 -14.92 4.52 4.81
CA TRP A 51 -13.79 4.14 3.99
C TRP A 51 -12.46 4.59 4.60
N LEU A 52 -12.38 5.84 5.06
CA LEU A 52 -11.21 6.40 5.73
C LEU A 52 -10.88 5.66 7.04
N VAL A 53 -11.89 5.29 7.83
CA VAL A 53 -11.68 4.46 9.04
C VAL A 53 -11.10 3.10 8.69
N GLY A 54 -11.62 2.44 7.65
CA GLY A 54 -11.06 1.18 7.18
C GLY A 54 -9.63 1.33 6.66
N ALA A 55 -9.31 2.42 5.98
CA ALA A 55 -7.95 2.73 5.52
C ALA A 55 -6.99 2.93 6.70
N ILE A 56 -7.44 3.60 7.78
CA ILE A 56 -6.66 3.73 9.02
C ILE A 56 -6.42 2.35 9.64
N MET A 57 -7.44 1.50 9.74
CA MET A 57 -7.29 0.15 10.32
C MET A 57 -6.33 -0.74 9.52
N LEU A 58 -6.34 -0.62 8.18
CA LEU A 58 -5.45 -1.38 7.30
C LEU A 58 -4.01 -0.84 7.25
N SER A 59 -3.72 0.28 7.92
CA SER A 59 -2.39 0.89 7.97
C SER A 59 -1.59 0.43 9.21
N LEU A 60 -1.39 1.30 10.20
CA LEU A 60 -0.59 1.07 11.40
C LEU A 60 -0.98 -0.20 12.18
N PRO A 61 -2.27 -0.51 12.42
CA PRO A 61 -2.65 -1.72 13.15
C PRO A 61 -2.29 -2.99 12.39
N ALA A 62 -2.43 -2.99 11.06
CA ALA A 62 -2.08 -4.13 10.22
C ALA A 62 -0.56 -4.41 10.25
N THR A 63 0.27 -3.36 10.18
CA THR A 63 1.73 -3.51 10.29
C THR A 63 2.14 -4.02 11.67
N TYR A 64 1.53 -3.52 12.74
CA TYR A 64 1.79 -4.01 14.10
C TYR A 64 1.34 -5.46 14.29
N ALA A 65 0.16 -5.82 13.75
CA ALA A 65 -0.36 -7.17 13.80
C ALA A 65 0.56 -8.15 13.05
N ALA A 66 1.08 -7.78 11.88
CA ALA A 66 2.02 -8.61 11.12
C ALA A 66 3.33 -8.88 11.90
N ASP A 67 3.90 -7.86 12.55
CA ASP A 67 5.11 -8.04 13.38
C ASP A 67 4.83 -8.94 14.60
N ARG A 68 3.64 -8.83 15.20
CA ARG A 68 3.24 -9.70 16.31
C ARG A 68 3.02 -11.15 15.87
N MET A 69 2.38 -11.35 14.72
CA MET A 69 2.17 -12.67 14.12
C MET A 69 3.50 -13.37 13.81
N LYS A 70 4.48 -12.63 13.28
CA LYS A 70 5.84 -13.14 13.02
C LYS A 70 6.53 -13.63 14.28
N LYS A 71 6.36 -12.92 15.40
CA LYS A 71 6.96 -13.27 16.70
C LYS A 71 6.29 -14.49 17.33
N GLN A 72 5.00 -14.71 17.11
CA GLN A 72 4.23 -15.77 17.78
C GLN A 72 4.13 -17.07 16.97
N LEU A 73 3.91 -16.98 15.65
CA LEU A 73 3.57 -18.13 14.80
C LEU A 73 4.65 -18.45 13.75
N GLY A 74 5.75 -17.69 13.75
CA GLY A 74 6.86 -17.86 12.83
C GLY A 74 6.63 -17.21 11.46
N PHE A 75 7.66 -17.31 10.60
CA PHE A 75 7.70 -16.66 9.30
C PHE A 75 6.61 -17.10 8.29
N PRO A 76 6.29 -18.39 8.11
CA PRO A 76 5.32 -18.80 7.08
C PRO A 76 3.90 -18.31 7.39
N ALA A 77 3.50 -18.30 8.67
CA ALA A 77 2.20 -17.78 9.09
C ALA A 77 2.11 -16.25 8.89
N ALA A 78 3.18 -15.52 9.21
CA ALA A 78 3.25 -14.08 8.96
C ALA A 78 3.13 -13.74 7.47
N LEU A 79 3.77 -14.52 6.61
CA LEU A 79 3.72 -14.31 5.16
C LEU A 79 2.30 -14.52 4.61
N TRP A 80 1.59 -15.57 5.04
CA TRP A 80 0.18 -15.76 4.66
C TRP A 80 -0.72 -14.64 5.18
N PHE A 81 -0.46 -14.16 6.40
CA PHE A 81 -1.17 -13.02 6.95
C PHE A 81 -0.95 -11.74 6.14
N GLU A 82 0.29 -11.43 5.76
CA GLU A 82 0.62 -10.30 4.89
C GLU A 82 -0.06 -10.40 3.51
N ILE A 83 -0.08 -11.58 2.89
CA ILE A 83 -0.79 -11.81 1.63
C ILE A 83 -2.30 -11.57 1.79
N SER A 84 -2.90 -12.06 2.88
CA SER A 84 -4.33 -11.86 3.14
C SER A 84 -4.67 -10.38 3.37
N LEU A 85 -3.82 -9.64 4.09
CA LEU A 85 -3.95 -8.20 4.29
C LEU A 85 -3.81 -7.44 2.97
N LEU A 86 -2.88 -7.85 2.11
CA LEU A 86 -2.71 -7.26 0.78
C LEU A 86 -3.97 -7.44 -0.07
N ALA A 87 -4.54 -8.65 -0.09
CA ALA A 87 -5.78 -8.93 -0.82
C ALA A 87 -6.97 -8.12 -0.28
N LEU A 88 -7.12 -8.06 1.04
CA LEU A 88 -8.13 -7.23 1.69
C LEU A 88 -7.95 -5.74 1.37
N GLY A 89 -6.71 -5.25 1.39
CA GLY A 89 -6.38 -3.87 1.02
C GLY A 89 -6.74 -3.58 -0.43
N PHE A 90 -6.48 -4.50 -1.35
CA PHE A 90 -6.85 -4.36 -2.75
C PHE A 90 -8.37 -4.27 -2.95
N ILE A 91 -9.14 -5.13 -2.26
CA ILE A 91 -10.61 -5.09 -2.27
C ILE A 91 -11.11 -3.77 -1.67
N TRP A 92 -10.50 -3.30 -0.59
CA TRP A 92 -10.86 -2.04 0.06
C TRP A 92 -10.61 -0.82 -0.83
N MET A 93 -9.53 -0.83 -1.62
CA MET A 93 -9.25 0.21 -2.61
C MET A 93 -10.27 0.20 -3.76
N ALA A 94 -10.68 -0.99 -4.22
CA ALA A 94 -11.75 -1.12 -5.21
C ALA A 94 -13.10 -0.60 -4.69
N ALA A 95 -13.44 -0.90 -3.43
CA ALA A 95 -14.62 -0.33 -2.78
C ALA A 95 -14.54 1.21 -2.71
N GLY A 96 -13.36 1.77 -2.45
CA GLY A 96 -13.11 3.22 -2.50
C GLY A 96 -13.42 3.81 -3.87
N THR A 97 -12.97 3.16 -4.95
CA THR A 97 -13.28 3.58 -6.34
C THR A 97 -14.78 3.63 -6.60
N VAL A 98 -15.53 2.59 -6.19
CA VAL A 98 -16.99 2.55 -6.34
C VAL A 98 -17.64 3.69 -5.56
N MET A 99 -17.21 3.91 -4.31
CA MET A 99 -17.76 4.96 -3.46
C MET A 99 -17.52 6.37 -3.99
N ILE A 100 -16.34 6.64 -4.55
CA ILE A 100 -16.06 7.93 -5.21
C ILE A 100 -16.97 8.11 -6.43
N ASN A 101 -17.09 7.10 -7.29
CA ASN A 101 -17.91 7.19 -8.50
C ASN A 101 -19.41 7.35 -8.22
N MET A 102 -19.88 6.84 -7.07
CA MET A 102 -21.28 6.99 -6.63
C MET A 102 -21.55 8.32 -5.91
N SER A 103 -20.51 9.05 -5.52
CA SER A 103 -20.63 10.28 -4.74
C SER A 103 -20.80 11.51 -5.65
N THR A 104 -22.05 11.85 -5.98
CA THR A 104 -22.36 12.97 -6.89
C THR A 104 -22.41 14.32 -6.19
N THR A 105 -22.81 14.38 -4.91
CA THR A 105 -22.90 15.67 -4.17
C THR A 105 -21.79 15.88 -3.16
N CYS A 106 -21.11 14.81 -2.72
CA CYS A 106 -20.08 14.87 -1.68
C CYS A 106 -18.85 15.69 -2.05
N GLU A 107 -18.56 15.82 -3.35
CA GLU A 107 -17.49 16.69 -3.83
C GLU A 107 -17.70 18.14 -3.38
N VAL A 108 -18.96 18.59 -3.31
CA VAL A 108 -19.29 19.98 -2.94
C VAL A 108 -19.58 20.12 -1.44
N THR A 109 -20.27 19.16 -0.83
CA THR A 109 -20.68 19.24 0.59
C THR A 109 -19.54 18.88 1.55
N ALA A 110 -18.70 17.92 1.18
CA ALA A 110 -17.58 17.42 1.98
C ALA A 110 -16.34 17.21 1.08
N PRO A 111 -15.77 18.30 0.52
CA PRO A 111 -14.68 18.21 -0.46
C PRO A 111 -13.44 17.53 0.11
N VAL A 112 -13.14 17.75 1.39
CA VAL A 112 -11.94 17.22 2.03
C VAL A 112 -11.94 15.68 2.07
N PRO A 113 -12.95 14.98 2.64
CA PRO A 113 -12.98 13.51 2.60
C PRO A 113 -13.07 12.96 1.17
N TRP A 114 -13.76 13.67 0.26
CA TRP A 114 -13.86 13.26 -1.14
C TRP A 114 -12.50 13.27 -1.85
N TRP A 115 -11.80 14.41 -1.85
CA TRP A 115 -10.51 14.56 -2.51
C TRP A 115 -9.43 13.66 -1.92
N THR A 116 -9.44 13.49 -0.60
CA THR A 116 -8.48 12.61 0.07
C THR A 116 -8.68 11.15 -0.35
N THR A 117 -9.93 10.70 -0.43
CA THR A 117 -10.25 9.36 -0.91
C THR A 117 -9.88 9.20 -2.39
N PHE A 118 -10.23 10.19 -3.23
CA PHE A 118 -9.90 10.20 -4.65
C PHE A 118 -8.40 10.11 -4.93
N ILE A 119 -7.61 10.98 -4.30
CA ILE A 119 -6.15 11.01 -4.49
C ILE A 119 -5.52 9.70 -4.02
N THR A 120 -5.93 9.20 -2.86
CA THR A 120 -5.38 7.96 -2.29
C THR A 120 -5.64 6.75 -3.20
N VAL A 121 -6.90 6.58 -3.62
CA VAL A 121 -7.30 5.50 -4.53
C VAL A 121 -6.60 5.63 -5.88
N SER A 122 -6.50 6.84 -6.43
CA SER A 122 -5.82 7.08 -7.70
C SER A 122 -4.33 6.76 -7.63
N LEU A 123 -3.63 7.24 -6.60
CA LEU A 123 -2.21 6.95 -6.40
C LEU A 123 -1.96 5.44 -6.22
N PHE A 124 -2.85 4.74 -5.53
CA PHE A 124 -2.77 3.28 -5.38
C PHE A 124 -2.87 2.57 -6.73
N TRP A 125 -3.86 2.89 -7.55
CA TRP A 125 -4.03 2.25 -8.86
C TRP A 125 -2.90 2.60 -9.83
N CYS A 126 -2.48 3.87 -9.88
CA CYS A 126 -1.34 4.31 -10.67
C CYS A 126 -0.05 3.62 -10.26
N GLY A 127 0.22 3.53 -8.95
CA GLY A 127 1.38 2.83 -8.40
C GLY A 127 1.35 1.33 -8.68
N SER A 128 0.19 0.69 -8.52
CA SER A 128 0.02 -0.75 -8.76
C SER A 128 0.25 -1.10 -10.24
N ILE A 129 -0.39 -0.36 -11.15
CA ILE A 129 -0.23 -0.55 -12.59
C ILE A 129 1.22 -0.26 -13.01
N GLY A 130 1.79 0.86 -12.56
CA GLY A 130 3.18 1.23 -12.85
C GLY A 130 4.18 0.20 -12.35
N GLY A 131 3.96 -0.37 -11.16
CA GLY A 131 4.78 -1.43 -10.59
C GLY A 131 4.76 -2.71 -11.43
N VAL A 132 3.58 -3.14 -11.89
CA VAL A 132 3.46 -4.31 -12.78
C VAL A 132 4.21 -4.07 -14.09
N PHE A 133 4.02 -2.91 -14.73
CA PHE A 133 4.75 -2.58 -15.95
C PHE A 133 6.26 -2.53 -15.74
N PHE A 134 6.72 -1.96 -14.64
CA PHE A 134 8.15 -1.92 -14.31
C PHE A 134 8.75 -3.32 -14.14
N LEU A 135 8.06 -4.22 -13.44
CA LEU A 135 8.50 -5.62 -13.30
C LEU A 135 8.51 -6.35 -14.64
N LEU A 136 7.49 -6.13 -15.48
CA LEU A 136 7.46 -6.68 -16.84
C LEU A 136 8.62 -6.14 -17.67
N SER A 137 8.94 -4.85 -17.60
CA SER A 137 10.09 -4.26 -18.31
C SER A 137 11.41 -4.90 -17.88
N ILE A 138 11.61 -5.14 -16.58
CA ILE A 138 12.83 -5.80 -16.07
C ILE A 138 13.00 -7.21 -16.63
N VAL A 139 11.91 -7.94 -16.88
CA VAL A 139 11.99 -9.31 -17.42
C VAL A 139 12.08 -9.30 -18.95
N LEU A 140 11.27 -8.47 -19.60
CA LEU A 140 11.15 -8.44 -21.06
C LEU A 140 12.36 -7.80 -21.74
N ILE A 141 12.95 -6.74 -21.16
CA ILE A 141 14.11 -6.07 -21.77
C ILE A 141 15.31 -7.03 -21.88
N PRO A 142 15.74 -7.74 -20.82
CA PRO A 142 16.80 -8.75 -20.94
C PRO A 142 16.41 -9.91 -21.83
N MET A 143 15.16 -10.39 -21.81
CA MET A 143 14.72 -11.46 -22.72
C MET A 143 14.81 -11.05 -24.20
N PHE A 144 14.46 -9.81 -24.50
CA PHE A 144 14.57 -9.24 -25.84
C PHE A 144 16.03 -9.02 -26.25
N LEU A 145 16.86 -8.48 -25.35
CA LEU A 145 18.30 -8.24 -25.59
C LEU A 145 19.13 -9.52 -25.64
N ALA A 146 18.78 -10.56 -24.86
CA ALA A 146 19.43 -11.86 -24.86
C ALA A 146 18.98 -12.77 -26.03
N GLY A 147 18.00 -12.31 -26.83
CA GLY A 147 17.63 -12.91 -28.10
C GLY A 147 17.33 -14.40 -28.02
N GLY A 148 16.37 -14.81 -27.18
CA GLY A 148 15.84 -16.18 -27.18
C GLY A 148 16.86 -17.33 -27.01
N ARG A 149 18.10 -17.04 -26.60
CA ARG A 149 19.10 -18.08 -26.36
C ARG A 149 18.81 -18.74 -25.04
N THR A 150 18.04 -19.83 -25.10
CA THR A 150 17.94 -20.83 -24.04
C THR A 150 19.36 -21.10 -23.54
N PRO A 151 19.64 -20.99 -22.23
CA PRO A 151 20.91 -21.43 -21.70
C PRO A 151 21.03 -22.93 -22.00
N GLN A 152 21.88 -23.30 -22.95
CA GLN A 152 22.31 -24.69 -23.10
C GLN A 152 23.16 -25.01 -21.90
N ILE A 153 22.51 -25.57 -20.87
CA ILE A 153 23.17 -26.20 -19.75
C ILE A 153 23.76 -27.50 -20.33
N LEU A 154 25.06 -27.44 -20.63
CA LEU A 154 25.88 -28.57 -21.06
C LEU A 154 26.32 -29.37 -19.83
#